data_AF-A0A257A7S7-F1
#
_entry.id   AF-A0A257A7S7-F1
#
_cell.length_a   1.000
_cell.length_b   1.000
_cell.length_c   1.000
_cell.angle_alpha   90.00
_cell.angle_beta   90.00
_cell.angle_gamma   90.00
#
_symmetry.space_group_name_H-M   'P 1'
#
loop_
_entity.id
_entity.type
_entity.pdbx_description
1 polymer ?
#
loop_
_entity_poly.entity_id
_entity_poly.type
_entity_poly.pdbx_seq_one_letter_code
_entity_poly.pdbx_strand_id
1 'polypeptide(L)'
;MHELSEERISKYYSKYLFKSPETRILVTIYILGLTLYSAVLYLRGTFTPLSLIAIIVNNGLLYLVLRKTVIAKMNYARRFLLLLTYVLYLSLIMDVLASFTININVPYLVTYISSTFIIFILLIPENKVLTLLNTSLAIVMYYLLLSPLANDVRHCSSFIFPSLIACLFLAGLYYSISGKVLGVNSRLLAKSFLDLWFAHDPRILENILQKYGVTKNLWVKLYAIIKDNKLKGILLSTLIHSGPLRNVGSSKYISIFKEILEKKLEAPVVIFHTATTHINDLVSSLDVAKIECFIYTS
;
A
#
# COMPACT_ATOMS: atom_id res chain seq x y z
N MET A 1 6.54 7.09 34.81
CA MET A 1 7.67 7.31 33.88
C MET A 1 7.61 6.38 32.64
N HIS A 2 7.18 5.12 32.79
CA HIS A 2 7.00 4.18 31.66
C HIS A 2 5.86 4.53 30.69
N GLU A 3 4.67 4.94 31.17
CA GLU A 3 3.53 5.34 30.31
C GLU A 3 3.88 6.48 29.33
N LEU A 4 4.63 7.49 29.81
CA LEU A 4 5.11 8.61 28.99
C LEU A 4 6.06 8.16 27.84
N SER A 5 6.74 7.03 28.01
CA SER A 5 7.63 6.46 26.99
C SER A 5 6.85 5.65 25.95
N GLU A 6 5.88 4.84 26.39
CA GLU A 6 5.05 4.02 25.52
C GLU A 6 4.10 4.89 24.70
N GLU A 7 3.51 5.92 25.31
CA GLU A 7 2.66 6.89 24.60
C GLU A 7 3.47 7.68 23.56
N ARG A 8 4.72 8.06 23.87
CA ARG A 8 5.63 8.69 22.90
C ARG A 8 5.98 7.75 21.75
N ILE A 9 6.32 6.50 22.05
CA ILE A 9 6.69 5.50 21.04
C ILE A 9 5.47 5.19 20.15
N SER A 10 4.32 4.92 20.73
CA SER A 10 3.06 4.71 20.01
C SER A 10 2.70 5.93 19.14
N LYS A 11 2.84 7.15 19.69
CA LYS A 11 2.64 8.39 18.92
C LYS A 11 3.65 8.56 17.79
N TYR A 12 4.90 8.15 17.98
CA TYR A 12 5.94 8.16 16.95
C TYR A 12 5.63 7.15 15.84
N TYR A 13 5.41 5.88 16.17
CA TYR A 13 5.09 4.82 15.19
C TYR A 13 3.78 5.11 14.44
N SER A 14 2.74 5.55 15.14
CA SER A 14 1.46 5.91 14.50
C SER A 14 1.56 7.17 13.64
N LYS A 15 2.48 8.10 13.94
CA LYS A 15 2.67 9.33 13.16
C LYS A 15 3.54 9.12 11.93
N TYR A 16 4.59 8.31 12.01
CA TYR A 16 5.61 8.22 10.95
C TYR A 16 5.59 6.90 10.16
N LEU A 17 5.20 5.78 10.77
CA LEU A 17 5.27 4.47 10.09
C LEU A 17 3.97 4.13 9.34
N PHE A 18 2.82 4.49 9.90
CA PHE A 18 1.50 4.08 9.40
C PHE A 18 0.68 5.20 8.77
N LYS A 19 1.22 6.41 8.69
CA LYS A 19 0.59 7.56 8.04
C LYS A 19 1.47 8.03 6.89
N SER A 20 0.84 8.29 5.75
CA SER A 20 1.52 8.96 4.65
C SER A 20 1.94 10.38 5.08
N PRO A 21 3.07 10.90 4.55
CA PRO A 21 3.53 12.25 4.86
C PRO A 21 2.44 13.29 4.59
N GLU A 22 2.54 14.43 5.28
CA GLU A 22 1.60 15.52 5.06
C GLU A 22 1.63 15.99 3.61
N THR A 23 0.48 16.44 3.10
CA THR A 23 0.36 16.88 1.70
C THR A 23 1.37 17.98 1.36
N ARG A 24 1.67 18.89 2.30
CA ARG A 24 2.69 19.94 2.11
C ARG A 24 4.07 19.34 1.83
N ILE A 25 4.49 18.37 2.64
CA ILE A 25 5.77 17.66 2.48
C ILE A 25 5.82 16.95 1.14
N LEU A 26 4.74 16.24 0.76
CA LEU A 26 4.67 15.55 -0.52
C LEU A 26 4.75 16.51 -1.71
N VAL A 27 4.09 17.68 -1.63
CA VAL A 27 4.17 18.70 -2.68
C VAL A 27 5.60 19.23 -2.78
N THR A 28 6.26 19.52 -1.66
CA THR A 28 7.65 19.97 -1.65
C THR A 28 8.58 18.92 -2.27
N ILE A 29 8.47 17.66 -1.86
CA ILE A 29 9.28 16.56 -2.42
C ILE A 29 9.01 16.40 -3.92
N TYR A 30 7.75 16.48 -4.34
CA TYR A 30 7.39 16.39 -5.76
C TYR A 30 8.00 17.54 -6.60
N ILE A 31 7.93 18.78 -6.12
CA ILE A 31 8.55 19.94 -6.78
C ILE A 31 10.06 19.76 -6.85
N LEU A 32 10.70 19.32 -5.76
CA LEU A 32 12.13 19.02 -5.76
C LEU A 32 12.48 17.94 -6.79
N GLY A 33 11.71 16.86 -6.86
CA GLY A 33 11.86 15.82 -7.87
C GLY A 33 11.75 16.36 -9.30
N LEU A 34 10.78 17.23 -9.58
CA LEU A 34 10.62 17.86 -10.89
C LEU A 34 11.79 18.78 -11.25
N THR A 35 12.28 19.57 -10.29
CA THR A 35 13.44 20.45 -10.51
C THR A 35 14.70 19.63 -10.79
N LEU A 36 14.92 18.55 -10.05
CA LEU A 36 16.06 17.64 -10.26
C LEU A 36 15.97 16.96 -11.63
N TYR A 37 14.79 16.46 -12.00
CA TYR A 37 14.56 15.85 -13.31
C TYR A 37 14.83 16.85 -14.45
N SER A 38 14.33 18.08 -14.30
CA SER A 38 14.56 19.16 -15.27
C SER A 38 16.04 19.50 -15.41
N ALA A 39 16.78 19.55 -14.30
CA ALA A 39 18.23 19.77 -14.31
C ALA A 39 18.96 18.65 -15.05
N VAL A 40 18.58 17.38 -14.84
CA VAL A 40 19.16 16.23 -15.56
C VAL A 40 18.91 16.35 -17.07
N LEU A 41 17.70 16.71 -17.49
CA LEU A 41 17.40 16.91 -18.91
C LEU A 41 18.15 18.10 -19.50
N TYR A 42 18.33 19.17 -18.72
CA TYR A 42 19.05 20.37 -19.15
C TYR A 42 20.53 20.05 -19.38
N LEU A 43 21.17 19.34 -18.45
CA LEU A 43 22.56 18.88 -18.58
C LEU A 43 22.76 17.96 -19.79
N ARG A 44 21.71 17.27 -20.22
CA ARG A 44 21.73 16.38 -21.41
C ARG A 44 21.38 17.11 -22.71
N GLY A 45 21.04 18.39 -22.67
CA GLY A 45 20.62 19.16 -23.84
C GLY A 45 19.26 18.75 -24.41
N THR A 46 18.45 18.00 -23.66
CA THR A 46 17.14 17.49 -24.10
C THR A 46 15.96 18.15 -23.39
N PHE A 47 16.23 19.11 -22.49
CA PHE A 47 15.20 19.85 -21.79
C PHE A 47 14.42 20.77 -22.73
N THR A 48 13.09 20.68 -22.66
CA THR A 48 12.18 21.64 -23.29
C THR A 48 11.05 22.00 -22.32
N PRO A 49 10.58 23.27 -22.29
CA PRO A 49 9.47 23.65 -21.42
C PRO A 49 8.19 22.84 -21.65
N LEU A 50 7.97 22.40 -22.90
CA LEU A 50 6.85 21.54 -23.29
C LEU A 50 6.87 20.20 -22.57
N SER A 51 8.05 19.68 -22.24
CA SER A 51 8.19 18.43 -21.51
C SER A 51 7.63 18.51 -20.07
N LEU A 52 7.78 19.66 -19.39
CA LEU A 52 7.18 19.91 -18.07
C LEU A 52 5.65 19.98 -18.15
N ILE A 53 5.13 20.63 -19.18
CA ILE A 53 3.69 20.70 -19.43
C ILE A 53 3.14 19.29 -19.68
N ALA A 54 3.84 18.48 -20.48
CA ALA A 54 3.45 17.10 -20.75
C ALA A 54 3.38 16.23 -19.49
N ILE A 55 4.35 16.37 -18.56
CA ILE A 55 4.31 15.68 -17.26
C ILE A 55 3.07 16.09 -16.47
N ILE A 56 2.83 17.40 -16.32
CA ILE A 56 1.73 17.91 -15.50
C ILE A 56 0.39 17.43 -16.06
N VAL A 57 0.20 17.52 -17.38
CA VAL A 57 -1.02 17.06 -18.06
C VAL A 57 -1.20 15.55 -17.89
N ASN A 58 -0.15 14.76 -18.10
CA ASN A 58 -0.19 13.30 -17.90
C ASN A 58 -0.57 12.94 -16.46
N ASN A 59 0.00 13.62 -15.48
CA ASN A 59 -0.29 13.38 -14.07
C ASN A 59 -1.73 13.78 -13.72
N GLY A 60 -2.23 14.89 -14.29
CA GLY A 60 -3.64 15.29 -14.16
C GLY A 60 -4.60 14.27 -14.75
N LEU A 61 -4.28 13.72 -15.93
CA LEU A 61 -5.08 12.66 -16.55
C LEU A 61 -5.06 11.39 -15.72
N LEU A 62 -3.89 10.98 -15.23
CA LEU A 62 -3.76 9.83 -14.36
C LEU A 62 -4.59 9.99 -13.07
N TYR A 63 -4.63 11.20 -12.51
CA TYR A 63 -5.49 11.52 -11.38
C TYR A 63 -6.99 11.36 -11.70
N LEU A 64 -7.44 11.66 -12.91
CA LEU A 64 -8.84 11.45 -13.28
C LEU A 64 -9.15 9.96 -13.45
N VAL A 65 -8.24 9.26 -14.12
CA VAL A 65 -8.30 7.84 -14.42
C VAL A 65 -8.33 6.98 -13.14
N LEU A 66 -7.46 7.27 -12.17
CA LEU A 66 -7.34 6.49 -10.94
C LEU A 66 -8.48 6.74 -9.95
N ARG A 67 -9.35 7.73 -10.21
CA ARG A 67 -10.46 8.12 -9.31
C ARG A 67 -11.49 7.00 -9.10
N LYS A 68 -11.57 6.04 -10.02
CA LYS A 68 -12.50 4.89 -9.94
C LYS A 68 -11.89 3.63 -9.30
N THR A 69 -10.65 3.71 -8.81
CA THR A 69 -9.89 2.56 -8.27
C THR A 69 -9.87 2.56 -6.75
N VAL A 70 -9.34 1.50 -6.12
CA VAL A 70 -9.21 1.43 -4.65
C VAL A 70 -8.42 2.59 -4.05
N ILE A 71 -7.47 3.16 -4.81
CA ILE A 71 -6.61 4.26 -4.36
C ILE A 71 -7.47 5.47 -3.94
N ALA A 72 -8.61 5.68 -4.62
CA ALA A 72 -9.53 6.78 -4.39
C ALA A 72 -10.44 6.62 -3.17
N LYS A 73 -10.51 5.43 -2.56
CA LYS A 73 -11.42 5.17 -1.44
C LYS A 73 -11.11 6.00 -0.19
N MET A 74 -9.85 6.42 0.01
CA MET A 74 -9.47 7.27 1.15
C MET A 74 -8.33 8.23 0.81
N ASN A 75 -8.42 9.48 1.26
CA ASN A 75 -7.37 10.50 1.12
C ASN A 75 -6.73 10.55 -0.28
N TYR A 76 -7.59 10.51 -1.30
CA TYR A 76 -7.19 10.24 -2.69
C TYR A 76 -6.05 11.15 -3.17
N ALA A 77 -6.19 12.47 -3.02
CA ALA A 77 -5.18 13.43 -3.44
C ALA A 77 -3.81 13.18 -2.79
N ARG A 78 -3.78 12.89 -1.48
CA ARG A 78 -2.52 12.64 -0.75
C ARG A 78 -1.85 11.35 -1.22
N ARG A 79 -2.62 10.29 -1.44
CA ARG A 79 -2.08 8.99 -1.90
C ARG A 79 -1.66 9.02 -3.35
N PHE A 80 -2.43 9.71 -4.18
CA PHE A 80 -2.06 9.97 -5.55
C PHE A 80 -0.73 10.72 -5.62
N LEU A 81 -0.56 11.77 -4.81
CA LEU A 81 0.68 12.54 -4.76
C LEU A 81 1.87 11.70 -4.25
N LEU A 82 1.66 10.80 -3.28
CA LEU A 82 2.67 9.83 -2.84
C LEU A 82 3.10 8.91 -3.99
N LEU A 83 2.13 8.28 -4.67
CA LEU A 83 2.39 7.41 -5.81
C LEU A 83 3.12 8.16 -6.92
N LEU A 84 2.67 9.38 -7.20
CA LEU A 84 3.25 10.24 -8.22
C LEU A 84 4.71 10.59 -7.90
N THR A 85 4.99 10.93 -6.65
CA THR A 85 6.34 11.20 -6.18
C THR A 85 7.23 9.96 -6.33
N TYR A 86 6.76 8.79 -5.87
CA TYR A 86 7.48 7.54 -6.02
C TYR A 86 7.81 7.21 -7.48
N VAL A 87 6.81 7.32 -8.36
CA VAL A 87 6.99 7.13 -9.80
C VAL A 87 8.06 8.09 -10.31
N LEU A 88 7.94 9.39 -10.10
CA LEU A 88 8.88 10.40 -10.58
C LEU A 88 10.35 10.10 -10.22
N TYR A 89 10.63 9.70 -8.98
CA TYR A 89 12.00 9.38 -8.56
C TYR A 89 12.50 8.06 -9.14
N LEU A 90 11.65 7.03 -9.20
CA LEU A 90 12.02 5.78 -9.85
C LEU A 90 12.33 6.02 -11.34
N SER A 91 11.51 6.85 -11.98
CA SER A 91 11.69 7.25 -13.36
C SER A 91 13.00 7.97 -13.57
N LEU A 92 13.36 8.92 -12.69
CA LEU A 92 14.62 9.64 -12.74
C LEU A 92 15.82 8.69 -12.70
N ILE A 93 15.82 7.74 -11.74
CA ILE A 93 16.89 6.76 -11.60
C ILE A 93 17.04 5.94 -12.87
N MET A 94 15.92 5.42 -13.37
CA MET A 94 15.92 4.54 -14.53
C MET A 94 16.25 5.28 -15.83
N ASP A 95 15.84 6.56 -16.00
CA ASP A 95 16.20 7.40 -17.16
C ASP A 95 17.72 7.64 -17.17
N VAL A 96 18.29 7.99 -16.02
CA VAL A 96 19.75 8.17 -15.87
C VAL A 96 20.49 6.88 -16.23
N LEU A 97 20.06 5.73 -15.69
CA LEU A 97 20.66 4.44 -16.00
C LEU A 97 20.58 4.07 -17.48
N ALA A 98 19.39 4.20 -18.11
CA ALA A 98 19.19 3.88 -19.52
C ALA A 98 20.04 4.78 -20.45
N SER A 99 20.25 6.03 -20.04
CA SER A 99 21.06 6.99 -20.80
C SER A 99 22.53 6.62 -20.77
N PHE A 100 23.06 6.24 -19.60
CA PHE A 100 24.45 5.81 -19.46
C PHE A 100 24.75 4.46 -20.10
N THR A 101 23.77 3.54 -20.11
CA THR A 101 23.99 2.16 -20.56
C THR A 101 23.68 1.93 -22.03
N ILE A 102 22.63 2.55 -22.56
CA ILE A 102 22.06 2.24 -23.89
C ILE A 102 22.02 3.51 -24.78
N ASN A 103 22.50 4.66 -24.29
CA ASN A 103 22.52 5.94 -25.01
C ASN A 103 21.12 6.40 -25.49
N ILE A 104 20.06 6.03 -24.75
CA ILE A 104 18.70 6.47 -25.05
C ILE A 104 18.56 7.91 -24.55
N ASN A 105 18.51 8.86 -25.49
CA ASN A 105 18.32 10.28 -25.23
C ASN A 105 16.90 10.79 -25.48
N VAL A 106 15.91 9.91 -25.34
CA VAL A 106 14.49 10.29 -25.41
C VAL A 106 14.02 10.68 -24.01
N PRO A 107 13.73 11.97 -23.75
CA PRO A 107 13.23 12.40 -22.45
C PRO A 107 11.97 11.63 -22.05
N TYR A 108 11.89 11.22 -20.79
CA TYR A 108 10.73 10.59 -20.15
C TYR A 108 10.23 9.28 -20.75
N LEU A 109 10.97 8.61 -21.65
CA LEU A 109 10.64 7.24 -22.06
C LEU A 109 10.55 6.33 -20.82
N VAL A 110 11.44 6.55 -19.84
CA VAL A 110 11.42 5.74 -18.63
C VAL A 110 10.38 6.19 -17.63
N THR A 111 10.06 7.49 -17.53
CA THR A 111 8.92 7.96 -16.73
C THR A 111 7.62 7.31 -17.17
N TYR A 112 7.47 7.19 -18.47
CA TYR A 112 6.38 6.52 -19.15
C TYR A 112 6.32 5.00 -18.89
N ILE A 113 7.44 4.26 -19.00
CA ILE A 113 7.47 2.81 -18.75
C ILE A 113 7.18 2.52 -17.28
N SER A 114 7.81 3.27 -16.38
CA SER A 114 7.70 3.05 -14.94
C SER A 114 6.32 3.41 -14.39
N SER A 115 5.70 4.53 -14.83
CA SER A 115 4.34 4.87 -14.42
C SER A 115 3.35 3.80 -14.89
N THR A 116 3.43 3.41 -16.17
CA THR A 116 2.51 2.46 -16.80
C THR A 116 2.61 1.09 -16.16
N PHE A 117 3.82 0.59 -15.90
CA PHE A 117 4.05 -0.69 -15.24
C PHE A 117 3.50 -0.72 -13.81
N ILE A 118 3.75 0.33 -13.02
CA ILE A 118 3.26 0.41 -11.63
C ILE A 118 1.73 0.47 -11.60
N ILE A 119 1.11 1.30 -12.43
CA ILE A 119 -0.35 1.40 -12.54
C ILE A 119 -0.94 0.05 -12.95
N PHE A 120 -0.28 -0.63 -13.89
CA PHE A 120 -0.74 -1.90 -14.41
C PHE A 120 -0.70 -3.02 -13.36
N ILE A 121 0.42 -3.18 -12.64
CA ILE A 121 0.51 -4.15 -11.53
C ILE A 121 -0.52 -3.85 -10.43
N LEU A 122 -0.68 -2.58 -10.08
CA LEU A 122 -1.62 -2.18 -9.02
C LEU A 122 -3.08 -2.42 -9.42
N LEU A 123 -3.45 -2.25 -10.68
CA LEU A 123 -4.88 -2.23 -11.08
C LEU A 123 -5.38 -3.45 -11.84
N ILE A 124 -4.49 -4.29 -12.40
CA ILE A 124 -4.90 -5.57 -13.00
C ILE A 124 -5.83 -6.38 -12.08
N PRO A 125 -5.57 -6.48 -10.76
CA PRO A 125 -6.44 -7.23 -9.85
C PRO A 125 -7.86 -6.67 -9.75
N GLU A 126 -8.05 -5.38 -10.03
CA GLU A 126 -9.33 -4.68 -9.91
C GLU A 126 -10.15 -4.72 -11.19
N ASN A 127 -9.59 -4.26 -12.32
CA ASN A 127 -10.33 -4.12 -13.57
C ASN A 127 -9.39 -4.07 -14.78
N LYS A 128 -9.37 -5.14 -15.57
CA LYS A 128 -8.50 -5.25 -16.76
C LYS A 128 -8.80 -4.22 -17.84
N VAL A 129 -10.08 -3.87 -18.06
CA VAL A 129 -10.49 -2.91 -19.11
C VAL A 129 -10.10 -1.49 -18.74
N LEU A 130 -10.41 -1.08 -17.50
CA LEU A 130 -10.01 0.23 -17.00
C LEU A 130 -8.49 0.34 -16.98
N THR A 131 -7.80 -0.73 -16.59
CA THR A 131 -6.35 -0.78 -16.61
C THR A 131 -5.78 -0.57 -18.02
N LEU A 132 -6.32 -1.26 -19.03
CA LEU A 132 -5.91 -1.09 -20.43
C LEU A 132 -6.16 0.34 -20.94
N LEU A 133 -7.30 0.94 -20.57
CA LEU A 133 -7.65 2.31 -20.94
C LEU A 133 -6.71 3.33 -20.27
N ASN A 134 -6.39 3.11 -19.00
CA ASN A 134 -5.49 3.97 -18.21
C ASN A 134 -4.07 3.97 -18.76
N THR A 135 -3.54 2.78 -19.06
CA THR A 135 -2.22 2.66 -19.68
C THR A 135 -2.24 3.31 -21.05
N SER A 136 -3.24 3.05 -21.89
CA SER A 136 -3.30 3.62 -23.24
C SER A 136 -3.46 5.15 -23.27
N LEU A 137 -4.26 5.73 -22.35
CA LEU A 137 -4.51 7.17 -22.33
C LEU A 137 -3.28 7.99 -21.90
N ALA A 138 -2.58 7.55 -20.85
CA ALA A 138 -1.36 8.21 -20.37
C ALA A 138 -0.30 8.28 -21.48
N ILE A 139 -0.23 7.20 -22.26
CA ILE A 139 0.71 7.03 -23.36
C ILE A 139 0.39 7.97 -24.52
N VAL A 140 -0.85 7.95 -25.00
CA VAL A 140 -1.28 8.74 -26.15
C VAL A 140 -1.11 10.24 -25.87
N MET A 141 -1.50 10.69 -24.67
CA MET A 141 -1.46 12.11 -24.33
C MET A 141 -0.05 12.66 -24.16
N TYR A 142 0.89 11.89 -23.60
CA TYR A 142 2.29 12.31 -23.52
C TYR A 142 2.90 12.57 -24.90
N TYR A 143 2.70 11.64 -25.84
CA TYR A 143 3.28 11.75 -27.18
C TYR A 143 2.55 12.74 -28.09
N LEU A 144 1.23 12.89 -27.95
CA LEU A 144 0.49 13.95 -28.65
C LEU A 144 1.08 15.32 -28.30
N LEU A 145 1.43 15.55 -27.03
CA LEU A 145 2.00 16.82 -26.57
C LEU A 145 3.44 17.06 -27.02
N LEU A 146 4.22 16.00 -27.31
CA LEU A 146 5.60 16.11 -27.80
C LEU A 146 5.72 16.01 -29.33
N SER A 147 4.67 15.57 -30.00
CA SER A 147 4.63 15.47 -31.47
C SER A 147 5.01 16.76 -32.22
N PRO A 148 4.72 17.99 -31.72
CA PRO A 148 5.15 19.21 -32.41
C PRO A 148 6.66 19.48 -32.36
N LEU A 149 7.38 18.79 -31.47
CA LEU A 149 8.83 18.93 -31.26
C LEU A 149 9.63 17.78 -31.88
N ALA A 150 8.96 16.67 -32.20
CA ALA A 150 9.58 15.51 -32.81
C ALA A 150 9.54 15.66 -34.34
N ASN A 151 10.69 15.95 -34.95
CA ASN A 151 10.83 15.99 -36.41
C ASN A 151 10.49 14.64 -37.09
N ASP A 152 10.34 13.55 -36.34
CA ASP A 152 9.97 12.24 -36.86
C ASP A 152 9.00 11.49 -35.92
N VAL A 153 7.70 11.78 -36.09
CA VAL A 153 6.59 11.13 -35.35
C VAL A 153 6.63 9.59 -35.48
N ARG A 154 7.26 9.06 -36.54
CA ARG A 154 7.42 7.62 -36.80
C ARG A 154 8.35 6.91 -35.80
N HIS A 155 9.35 7.62 -35.26
CA HIS A 155 10.23 7.05 -34.23
C HIS A 155 9.52 6.94 -32.88
N CYS A 156 8.57 7.82 -32.57
CA CYS A 156 7.84 7.75 -31.30
C CYS A 156 6.85 6.57 -31.28
N SER A 157 6.09 6.37 -32.36
CA SER A 157 5.12 5.27 -32.45
C SER A 157 5.77 3.88 -32.39
N SER A 158 6.98 3.73 -32.93
CA SER A 158 7.71 2.46 -32.92
C SER A 158 8.22 2.05 -31.53
N PHE A 159 8.35 2.96 -30.55
CA PHE A 159 8.68 2.61 -29.16
C PHE A 159 7.43 2.46 -28.27
N ILE A 160 6.37 3.21 -28.57
CA ILE A 160 5.12 3.22 -27.80
C ILE A 160 4.41 1.86 -27.82
N PHE A 161 4.12 1.35 -29.01
CA PHE A 161 3.33 0.13 -29.13
C PHE A 161 4.06 -1.08 -28.55
N PRO A 162 5.36 -1.30 -28.85
CA PRO A 162 6.10 -2.42 -28.26
C PRO A 162 6.25 -2.32 -26.75
N SER A 163 6.47 -1.12 -26.20
CA SER A 163 6.60 -0.95 -24.75
C SER A 163 5.27 -1.17 -24.00
N LEU A 164 4.15 -0.72 -24.56
CA LEU A 164 2.81 -1.03 -24.02
C LEU A 164 2.55 -2.53 -24.07
N ILE A 165 2.78 -3.16 -25.23
CA ILE A 165 2.60 -4.61 -25.39
C ILE A 165 3.49 -5.37 -24.42
N ALA A 166 4.76 -4.97 -24.27
CA ALA A 166 5.70 -5.56 -23.32
C ALA A 166 5.21 -5.40 -21.88
N CYS A 167 4.70 -4.24 -21.47
CA CYS A 167 4.14 -4.03 -20.13
C CYS A 167 2.91 -4.93 -19.89
N LEU A 168 1.98 -4.95 -20.84
CA LEU A 168 0.78 -5.80 -20.78
C LEU A 168 1.16 -7.28 -20.70
N PHE A 169 2.14 -7.70 -21.51
CA PHE A 169 2.65 -9.06 -21.56
C PHE A 169 3.37 -9.44 -20.28
N LEU A 170 4.33 -8.65 -19.80
CA LEU A 170 5.14 -8.96 -18.61
C LEU A 170 4.28 -9.08 -17.36
N ALA A 171 3.31 -8.19 -17.16
CA ALA A 171 2.46 -8.27 -16.00
C ALA A 171 1.28 -9.26 -16.17
N GLY A 172 0.84 -9.52 -17.40
CA GLY A 172 0.00 -10.68 -17.71
C GLY A 172 0.72 -11.99 -17.35
N LEU A 173 1.99 -12.11 -17.76
CA LEU A 173 2.89 -13.22 -17.47
C LEU A 173 3.15 -13.36 -15.98
N TYR A 174 3.41 -12.25 -15.27
CA TYR A 174 3.56 -12.24 -13.81
C TYR A 174 2.37 -12.94 -13.14
N TYR A 175 1.14 -12.53 -13.48
CA TYR A 175 -0.05 -13.14 -12.89
C TYR A 175 -0.36 -14.56 -13.41
N SER A 176 0.15 -14.92 -14.58
CA SER A 176 0.03 -16.27 -15.14
C SER A 176 0.97 -17.23 -14.39
N ILE A 177 2.24 -16.83 -14.20
CA ILE A 177 3.24 -17.58 -13.44
C ILE A 177 2.83 -17.67 -11.97
N SER A 178 2.39 -16.56 -11.38
CA SER A 178 1.95 -16.56 -9.99
C SER A 178 0.64 -17.29 -9.76
N GLY A 179 -0.10 -17.62 -10.84
CA GLY A 179 -1.36 -18.38 -10.90
C GLY A 179 -2.10 -18.54 -9.57
N LYS A 180 -1.62 -19.48 -8.75
CA LYS A 180 -2.01 -19.63 -7.35
C LYS A 180 -0.81 -19.48 -6.40
N VAL A 181 -1.01 -18.76 -5.31
CA VAL A 181 -0.09 -18.70 -4.16
C VAL A 181 -0.78 -19.38 -2.99
N LEU A 182 -0.18 -20.44 -2.45
CA LEU A 182 -0.76 -21.23 -1.34
C LEU A 182 -2.20 -21.71 -1.62
N GLY A 183 -2.47 -22.12 -2.87
CA GLY A 183 -3.80 -22.56 -3.31
C GLY A 183 -4.81 -21.45 -3.59
N VAL A 184 -4.49 -20.18 -3.28
CA VAL A 184 -5.33 -19.00 -3.54
C VAL A 184 -4.96 -18.36 -4.86
N ASN A 185 -5.94 -17.93 -5.65
CA ASN A 185 -5.69 -17.15 -6.86
C ASN A 185 -4.88 -15.88 -6.54
N SER A 186 -3.73 -15.72 -7.18
CA SER A 186 -2.79 -14.62 -6.91
C SER A 186 -3.37 -13.22 -7.16
N ARG A 187 -4.25 -13.07 -8.18
CA ARG A 187 -4.95 -11.81 -8.44
C ARG A 187 -5.96 -11.49 -7.32
N LEU A 188 -6.68 -12.50 -6.84
CA LEU A 188 -7.61 -12.32 -5.72
C LEU A 188 -6.86 -11.93 -4.45
N LEU A 189 -5.71 -12.56 -4.18
CA LEU A 189 -4.87 -12.21 -3.03
C LEU A 189 -4.34 -10.77 -3.15
N ALA A 190 -3.80 -10.39 -4.32
CA ALA A 190 -3.35 -9.03 -4.57
C ALA A 190 -4.48 -8.00 -4.41
N LYS A 191 -5.67 -8.27 -4.97
CA LYS A 191 -6.85 -7.42 -4.78
C LYS A 191 -7.21 -7.27 -3.30
N SER A 192 -7.24 -8.37 -2.56
CA SER A 192 -7.58 -8.35 -1.12
C SER A 192 -6.56 -7.54 -0.30
N PHE A 193 -5.29 -7.61 -0.67
CA PHE A 193 -4.23 -6.80 -0.05
C PHE A 193 -4.39 -5.32 -0.39
N LEU A 194 -4.71 -4.98 -1.63
CA LEU A 194 -4.96 -3.59 -2.04
C LEU A 194 -6.19 -3.00 -1.34
N ASP A 195 -7.28 -3.76 -1.23
CA ASP A 195 -8.47 -3.37 -0.47
C ASP A 195 -8.14 -3.17 1.02
N LEU A 196 -7.34 -4.05 1.63
CA LEU A 196 -6.87 -3.85 3.00
C LEU A 196 -6.02 -2.57 3.13
N TRP A 197 -5.02 -2.40 2.26
CA TRP A 197 -4.00 -1.36 2.40
C TRP A 197 -4.56 0.03 2.07
N PHE A 198 -5.34 0.13 1.00
CA PHE A 198 -5.91 1.39 0.53
C PHE A 198 -7.31 1.62 1.09
N ALA A 199 -8.19 0.62 1.18
CA ALA A 199 -9.56 0.82 1.66
C ALA A 199 -9.74 0.57 3.16
N HIS A 200 -8.74 0.02 3.86
CA HIS A 200 -8.87 -0.51 5.23
C HIS A 200 -9.96 -1.59 5.32
N ASP A 201 -10.25 -2.27 4.20
CA ASP A 201 -11.30 -3.28 4.11
C ASP A 201 -10.68 -4.68 4.21
N PRO A 202 -10.78 -5.36 5.37
CA PRO A 202 -10.15 -6.66 5.58
C PRO A 202 -11.00 -7.81 5.03
N ARG A 203 -12.26 -7.57 4.64
CA ARG A 203 -13.28 -8.63 4.44
C ARG A 203 -12.87 -9.69 3.43
N ILE A 204 -12.33 -9.28 2.28
CA ILE A 204 -11.91 -10.23 1.24
C ILE A 204 -10.76 -11.09 1.74
N LEU A 205 -9.80 -10.49 2.44
CA LEU A 205 -8.64 -11.21 2.96
C LEU A 205 -9.03 -12.13 4.11
N GLU A 206 -9.87 -11.69 5.05
CA GLU A 206 -10.39 -12.52 6.12
C GLU A 206 -11.19 -13.71 5.58
N ASN A 207 -12.03 -13.51 4.56
CA ASN A 207 -12.76 -14.61 3.91
C ASN A 207 -11.82 -15.61 3.24
N ILE A 208 -10.66 -15.17 2.73
CA ILE A 208 -9.64 -16.07 2.20
C ILE A 208 -9.00 -16.83 3.37
N LEU A 209 -8.52 -16.13 4.40
CA LEU A 209 -7.85 -16.73 5.55
C LEU A 209 -8.75 -17.72 6.30
N GLN A 210 -10.04 -17.42 6.45
CA GLN A 210 -11.03 -18.32 7.06
C GLN A 210 -11.13 -19.67 6.35
N LYS A 211 -10.96 -19.73 5.03
CA LYS A 211 -11.01 -21.00 4.27
C LYS A 211 -9.83 -21.93 4.61
N TYR A 212 -8.73 -21.37 5.09
CA TYR A 212 -7.54 -22.11 5.51
C TYR A 212 -7.36 -22.14 7.03
N GLY A 213 -8.21 -21.40 7.75
CA GLY A 213 -8.24 -21.38 9.20
C GLY A 213 -8.68 -22.73 9.74
N VAL A 214 -8.17 -23.07 10.91
CA VAL A 214 -8.56 -24.28 11.64
C VAL A 214 -9.13 -23.90 12.99
N THR A 215 -10.17 -24.62 13.42
CA THR A 215 -10.67 -24.48 14.79
C THR A 215 -9.66 -25.12 15.73
N LYS A 216 -9.22 -24.35 16.73
CA LYS A 216 -8.23 -24.80 17.72
C LYS A 216 -8.61 -24.29 19.10
N ASN A 217 -8.45 -25.16 20.09
CA ASN A 217 -8.58 -24.77 21.49
C ASN A 217 -7.30 -24.05 21.91
N LEU A 218 -7.44 -22.78 22.30
CA LEU A 218 -6.36 -21.95 22.79
C LEU A 218 -6.63 -21.61 24.25
N TRP A 219 -5.59 -21.66 25.07
CA TRP A 219 -5.72 -21.28 26.47
C TRP A 219 -5.52 -19.78 26.67
N VAL A 220 -6.24 -19.24 27.64
CA VAL A 220 -6.03 -17.92 28.22
C VAL A 220 -5.92 -18.13 29.73
N LYS A 221 -4.81 -17.69 30.33
CA LYS A 221 -4.54 -17.81 31.77
C LYS A 221 -4.64 -16.44 32.39
N LEU A 222 -5.37 -16.34 33.49
CA LEU A 222 -5.63 -15.10 34.21
C LEU A 222 -5.20 -15.27 35.66
N TYR A 223 -4.38 -14.35 36.15
CA TYR A 223 -3.89 -14.32 37.52
C TYR A 223 -4.34 -13.01 38.16
N ALA A 224 -5.15 -13.11 39.20
CA ALA A 224 -5.62 -11.96 39.96
C ALA A 224 -4.61 -11.61 41.06
N ILE A 225 -4.24 -10.33 41.14
CA ILE A 225 -3.46 -9.78 42.24
C ILE A 225 -4.45 -9.19 43.24
N ILE A 226 -4.56 -9.80 44.41
CA ILE A 226 -5.48 -9.38 45.48
C ILE A 226 -4.66 -8.88 46.66
N LYS A 227 -5.01 -7.70 47.18
CA LYS A 227 -4.45 -7.15 48.42
C LYS A 227 -5.58 -6.56 49.25
N ASP A 228 -5.63 -6.90 50.54
CA ASP A 228 -6.66 -6.45 51.48
C ASP A 228 -8.09 -6.74 50.99
N ASN A 229 -8.33 -7.95 50.46
CA ASN A 229 -9.58 -8.37 49.81
C ASN A 229 -10.04 -7.49 48.62
N LYS A 230 -9.15 -6.66 48.06
CA LYS A 230 -9.44 -5.85 46.87
C LYS A 230 -8.59 -6.31 45.70
N LEU A 231 -9.20 -6.41 44.52
CA LEU A 231 -8.50 -6.61 43.27
C LEU A 231 -7.59 -5.40 43.01
N LYS A 232 -6.29 -5.65 42.82
CA LYS A 232 -5.28 -4.62 42.54
C LYS A 232 -4.78 -4.66 41.12
N GLY A 233 -4.95 -5.77 40.43
CA GLY A 233 -4.55 -5.91 39.04
C GLY A 233 -4.70 -7.33 38.55
N ILE A 234 -4.56 -7.49 37.24
CA ILE A 234 -4.65 -8.78 36.57
C ILE A 234 -3.44 -8.95 35.67
N LEU A 235 -2.84 -10.13 35.77
CA LEU A 235 -1.85 -10.60 34.81
C LEU A 235 -2.53 -11.62 33.91
N LEU A 236 -2.47 -11.41 32.61
CA LEU A 236 -3.06 -12.28 31.61
C LEU A 236 -1.98 -12.84 30.70
N SER A 237 -2.06 -14.13 30.40
CA SER A 237 -1.20 -14.76 29.40
C SER A 237 -2.07 -15.51 28.40
N THR A 238 -1.75 -15.40 27.12
CA THR A 238 -2.60 -15.92 26.03
C THR A 238 -1.74 -16.50 24.91
N LEU A 239 -2.25 -17.56 24.27
CA LEU A 239 -1.66 -18.09 23.04
C LEU A 239 -2.04 -17.29 21.79
N ILE A 240 -2.99 -16.36 21.90
CA ILE A 240 -3.45 -15.53 20.79
C ILE A 240 -2.52 -14.32 20.67
N HIS A 241 -1.97 -14.12 19.47
CA HIS A 241 -1.09 -13.00 19.18
C HIS A 241 -1.82 -11.85 18.48
N SER A 242 -1.25 -10.65 18.58
CA SER A 242 -1.63 -9.57 17.67
C SER A 242 -1.05 -9.87 16.28
N GLY A 243 -1.93 -10.20 15.34
CA GLY A 243 -1.51 -10.52 13.99
C GLY A 243 -0.81 -9.37 13.25
N PRO A 244 0.07 -9.67 12.28
CA PRO A 244 0.94 -8.69 11.64
C PRO A 244 0.20 -7.80 10.61
N LEU A 245 -1.03 -8.20 10.25
CA LEU A 245 -1.81 -7.55 9.20
C LEU A 245 -2.82 -6.58 9.80
N ARG A 246 -2.39 -5.31 9.92
CA ARG A 246 -3.19 -4.11 10.26
C ARG A 246 -4.49 -4.32 11.06
N ASN A 247 -5.63 -4.49 10.39
CA ASN A 247 -6.97 -4.63 10.97
C ASN A 247 -7.64 -5.94 10.56
N VAL A 248 -6.83 -6.93 10.21
CA VAL A 248 -7.23 -8.29 9.90
C VAL A 248 -7.16 -9.11 11.19
N GLY A 249 -8.18 -9.91 11.44
CA GLY A 249 -8.11 -10.93 12.47
C GLY A 249 -7.80 -10.39 13.87
N SER A 250 -6.92 -11.09 14.56
CA SER A 250 -6.43 -10.77 15.91
C SER A 250 -5.48 -9.56 15.99
N SER A 251 -5.21 -8.83 14.92
CA SER A 251 -4.28 -7.67 14.93
C SER A 251 -4.47 -6.70 16.10
N LYS A 252 -5.72 -6.40 16.47
CA LYS A 252 -6.09 -5.51 17.59
C LYS A 252 -6.46 -6.24 18.89
N TYR A 253 -6.25 -7.55 18.96
CA TYR A 253 -6.71 -8.40 20.06
C TYR A 253 -6.20 -7.90 21.41
N ILE A 254 -4.89 -7.70 21.56
CA ILE A 254 -4.29 -7.29 22.85
C ILE A 254 -4.84 -5.94 23.33
N SER A 255 -4.93 -4.95 22.45
CA SER A 255 -5.45 -3.62 22.82
C SER A 255 -6.93 -3.66 23.22
N ILE A 256 -7.76 -4.36 22.43
CA ILE A 256 -9.21 -4.46 22.69
C ILE A 256 -9.44 -5.23 24.00
N PHE A 257 -8.75 -6.35 24.19
CA PHE A 257 -8.93 -7.22 25.35
C PHE A 257 -8.46 -6.55 26.64
N LYS A 258 -7.36 -5.79 26.61
CA LYS A 258 -6.90 -4.97 27.74
C LYS A 258 -7.97 -3.95 28.14
N GLU A 259 -8.45 -3.17 27.18
CA GLU A 259 -9.44 -2.12 27.41
C GLU A 259 -10.74 -2.66 28.03
N ILE A 260 -11.25 -3.77 27.49
CA ILE A 260 -12.47 -4.42 28.00
C ILE A 260 -12.27 -4.91 29.44
N LEU A 261 -11.15 -5.58 29.73
CA LEU A 261 -10.90 -6.14 31.06
C LEU A 261 -10.63 -5.05 32.10
N GLU A 262 -9.87 -4.01 31.75
CA GLU A 262 -9.62 -2.86 32.64
C GLU A 262 -10.93 -2.15 32.99
N LYS A 263 -11.81 -1.97 32.00
CA LYS A 263 -13.13 -1.36 32.22
C LYS A 263 -14.05 -2.24 33.06
N LYS A 264 -14.08 -3.55 32.79
CA LYS A 264 -14.99 -4.47 33.48
C LYS A 264 -14.57 -4.76 34.93
N LEU A 265 -13.27 -4.84 35.18
CA LEU A 265 -12.72 -5.29 36.45
C LEU A 265 -12.22 -4.14 37.32
N GLU A 266 -12.31 -2.89 36.80
CA GLU A 266 -11.89 -1.65 37.47
C GLU A 266 -10.47 -1.75 38.06
N ALA A 267 -9.60 -2.49 37.37
CA ALA A 267 -8.26 -2.80 37.82
C ALA A 267 -7.30 -2.83 36.61
N PRO A 268 -6.03 -2.44 36.78
CA PRO A 268 -5.05 -2.46 35.71
C PRO A 268 -4.79 -3.88 35.20
N VAL A 269 -4.66 -4.03 33.88
CA VAL A 269 -4.43 -5.34 33.24
C VAL A 269 -3.13 -5.32 32.45
N VAL A 270 -2.28 -6.31 32.73
CA VAL A 270 -1.05 -6.56 31.99
C VAL A 270 -1.21 -7.85 31.21
N ILE A 271 -1.07 -7.77 29.88
CA ILE A 271 -1.17 -8.93 29.00
C ILE A 271 0.23 -9.31 28.51
N PHE A 272 0.64 -10.54 28.83
CA PHE A 272 1.87 -11.16 28.36
C PHE A 272 1.60 -11.94 27.07
N HIS A 273 2.38 -11.62 26.05
CA HIS A 273 2.53 -12.47 24.88
C HIS A 273 3.34 -13.72 25.27
N THR A 274 2.90 -14.88 24.80
CA THR A 274 3.63 -16.14 25.00
C THR A 274 4.67 -16.30 23.89
N ALA A 275 5.64 -17.20 24.07
CA ALA A 275 6.57 -17.59 23.00
C ALA A 275 5.87 -18.45 21.93
N THR A 276 4.83 -17.91 21.30
CA THR A 276 4.13 -18.56 20.19
C THR A 276 4.27 -17.74 18.91
N THR A 277 4.25 -18.43 17.78
CA THR A 277 4.31 -17.80 16.46
C THR A 277 2.91 -17.39 16.00
N HIS A 278 2.82 -16.71 14.85
CA HIS A 278 1.57 -16.28 14.21
C HIS A 278 0.62 -17.43 13.79
N ILE A 279 0.91 -18.68 14.16
CA ILE A 279 0.08 -19.86 13.89
C ILE A 279 -1.25 -19.86 14.66
N ASN A 280 -1.34 -19.09 15.75
CA ASN A 280 -2.53 -18.99 16.59
C ASN A 280 -3.27 -17.65 16.41
N ASP A 281 -2.91 -16.87 15.41
CA ASP A 281 -3.59 -15.63 15.09
C ASP A 281 -5.03 -15.94 14.67
N LEU A 282 -5.99 -15.25 15.28
CA LEU A 282 -7.37 -15.31 14.79
C LEU A 282 -7.42 -14.75 13.38
N VAL A 283 -8.08 -15.47 12.47
CA VAL A 283 -8.15 -15.15 11.04
C VAL A 283 -9.19 -14.08 10.72
N SER A 284 -10.11 -13.80 11.65
CA SER A 284 -11.26 -12.93 11.44
C SER A 284 -11.46 -11.96 12.59
N SER A 285 -11.70 -10.70 12.28
CA SER A 285 -12.11 -9.68 13.24
C SER A 285 -13.43 -10.04 13.95
N LEU A 286 -14.30 -10.81 13.29
CA LEU A 286 -15.52 -11.34 13.91
C LEU A 286 -15.25 -12.31 15.06
N ASP A 287 -14.16 -13.07 14.99
CA ASP A 287 -13.81 -14.00 16.08
C ASP A 287 -13.28 -13.24 17.31
N VAL A 288 -12.60 -12.11 17.09
CA VAL A 288 -12.25 -11.17 18.18
C VAL A 288 -13.52 -10.61 18.83
N ALA A 289 -14.51 -10.20 18.02
CA ALA A 289 -15.78 -9.66 18.53
C ALA A 289 -16.58 -10.69 19.35
N LYS A 290 -16.51 -11.98 19.00
CA LYS A 290 -17.13 -13.05 19.80
C LYS A 290 -16.50 -13.16 21.20
N ILE A 291 -15.16 -13.04 21.27
CA ILE A 291 -14.43 -13.06 22.55
C ILE A 291 -14.82 -11.84 23.40
N GLU A 292 -14.91 -10.66 22.78
CA GLU A 292 -15.41 -9.45 23.43
C GLU A 292 -16.82 -9.65 24.01
N CYS A 293 -17.75 -10.15 23.21
CA CYS A 293 -19.12 -10.41 23.64
C CYS A 293 -19.17 -11.39 24.84
N PHE A 294 -18.40 -12.49 24.75
CA PHE A 294 -18.31 -13.46 25.84
C PHE A 294 -17.87 -12.82 27.16
N ILE A 295 -16.89 -11.92 27.15
CA ILE A 295 -16.48 -11.22 28.37
C ILE A 295 -17.60 -10.33 28.91
N TYR A 296 -18.34 -9.61 28.07
CA TYR A 296 -19.43 -8.75 28.56
C TYR A 296 -20.60 -9.53 29.16
N THR A 297 -20.88 -10.75 28.67
CA THR A 297 -21.99 -11.57 29.15
C THR A 297 -21.65 -12.50 30.31
N SER A 298 -20.35 -12.71 30.58
CA SER A 298 -19.86 -13.49 31.74
C SER A 298 -19.82 -12.65 33.00
#